data_AF-A0A937NI60-F1
#
_entry.id   AF-A0A937NI60-F1
#
_cell.length_a   1.000
_cell.length_b   1.000
_cell.length_c   1.000
_cell.angle_alpha   90.00
_cell.angle_beta   90.00
_cell.angle_gamma   90.00
#
_symmetry.space_group_name_H-M   'P 1'
#
loop_
_entity.id
_entity.type
_entity.pdbx_description
1 polymer ?
#
loop_
_entity_poly.entity_id
_entity_poly.type
_entity_poly.pdbx_seq_one_letter_code
_entity_poly.pdbx_strand_id
1 'polypeptide(L)'
;MAAIIILICGIIVLLLSLFIGFGGLGSLTEALQRGVTSIPAGLFSLFLIYKAIDSLFPEDLKRTIAWLLRRIPNIPTSFQRRAIKNEVEGNINEILKDFGEEGYSITPYPAKVVWLSGQSVTPDSFFQKGKITLVLNYSDDPAKNIAEGALLYCKKGLIPESRQYIPPPLMRAIDLTFVDAILERRNLASGRFYFTFEIIPRECQDHPEVRPYLDILDALEEKGYFTRILLPELRYYASAVQVKTSYKNHTTQIEGFLRFLEQNSKYWDLGCKVSLDHVGLTIRIGVIIVGTPIKLRLEGIKPYVKRIARCGDAGARVVYLVGTDLGAVAIPQIANEAHRHVLVNKPMIQSYNALRHGRVEKWRVARLEIPEGISRKFLDEYPEIKDWPDLEL
;
A
#
# COMPACT_ATOMS: atom_id res chain seq x y z
N MET A 1 18.01 11.39 -19.02
CA MET A 1 18.41 11.31 -17.59
C MET A 1 19.93 11.38 -17.39
N ALA A 2 20.72 10.53 -18.06
CA ALA A 2 22.19 10.54 -17.94
C ALA A 2 22.85 11.91 -18.24
N ALA A 3 22.40 12.61 -19.29
CA ALA A 3 22.94 13.94 -19.63
C ALA A 3 22.67 15.00 -18.56
N ILE A 4 21.51 14.93 -17.88
CA ILE A 4 21.15 15.85 -16.80
C ILE A 4 21.99 15.56 -15.55
N ILE A 5 22.21 14.27 -15.24
CA ILE A 5 23.08 13.84 -14.14
C ILE A 5 24.53 14.28 -14.39
N ILE A 6 25.03 14.14 -15.62
CA ILE A 6 26.38 14.59 -16.00
C ILE A 6 26.50 16.11 -15.90
N LEU A 7 25.49 16.87 -16.33
CA LEU A 7 25.47 18.33 -16.21
C LEU A 7 25.48 18.76 -14.74
N ILE A 8 24.69 18.10 -13.89
CA ILE A 8 24.60 18.41 -12.46
C ILE A 8 25.89 18.00 -11.73
N CYS A 9 26.44 16.82 -12.02
CA CYS A 9 27.75 16.43 -11.51
C CYS A 9 28.84 17.41 -11.98
N GLY A 10 28.78 17.87 -13.22
CA GLY A 10 29.67 18.90 -13.75
C GLY A 10 29.54 20.22 -12.97
N ILE A 11 28.32 20.68 -12.70
CA ILE A 11 28.06 21.90 -11.91
C ILE A 11 28.52 21.71 -10.46
N ILE A 12 28.24 20.57 -9.83
CA ILE A 12 28.66 20.27 -8.45
C ILE A 12 30.20 20.20 -8.35
N VAL A 13 30.87 19.54 -9.31
CA VAL A 13 32.33 19.47 -9.37
C VAL A 13 32.94 20.85 -9.63
N LEU A 14 32.33 21.66 -10.49
CA LEU A 14 32.76 23.03 -10.77
C LEU A 14 32.57 23.95 -9.55
N LEU A 15 31.49 23.76 -8.78
CA LEU A 15 31.23 24.50 -7.55
C LEU A 15 32.17 24.06 -6.42
N LEU A 16 32.46 22.75 -6.30
CA LEU A 16 33.43 22.21 -5.35
C LEU A 16 34.86 22.65 -5.70
N SER A 17 35.23 22.69 -6.98
CA SER A 17 36.54 23.16 -7.41
C SER A 17 36.68 24.68 -7.25
N LEU A 18 35.61 25.46 -7.42
CA LEU A 18 35.58 26.87 -7.04
C LEU A 18 35.71 27.07 -5.53
N PHE A 19 35.13 26.18 -4.71
CA PHE A 19 35.25 26.21 -3.25
C PHE A 19 36.66 25.86 -2.76
N ILE A 20 37.33 24.91 -3.43
CA ILE A 20 38.71 24.50 -3.13
C ILE A 20 39.73 25.52 -3.68
N GLY A 21 39.46 26.10 -4.86
CA GLY A 21 40.29 27.13 -5.50
C GLY A 21 40.28 28.48 -4.78
N PHE A 22 39.26 28.76 -3.97
CA PHE A 22 39.18 29.93 -3.08
C PHE A 22 39.88 29.74 -1.72
N GLY A 23 40.82 28.78 -1.63
CA GLY A 23 41.86 28.68 -0.61
C GLY A 23 41.60 29.39 0.74
N GLY A 24 41.25 28.61 1.76
CA GLY A 24 41.73 28.95 3.10
C GLY A 24 40.87 28.48 4.27
N LEU A 25 41.18 27.29 4.77
CA LEU A 25 41.07 26.96 6.21
C LEU A 25 41.80 28.00 7.10
N GLY A 26 42.74 28.78 6.55
CA GLY A 26 43.38 29.91 7.24
C GLY A 26 42.53 31.18 7.36
N SER A 27 41.51 31.38 6.51
CA SER A 27 40.67 32.59 6.55
C SER A 27 39.60 32.57 7.64
N LEU A 28 39.18 31.38 8.06
CA LEU A 28 38.14 31.20 9.09
C LEU A 28 38.66 31.53 10.50
N THR A 29 39.91 31.19 10.79
CA THR A 29 40.58 31.54 12.05
C THR A 29 40.88 33.04 12.14
N GLU A 30 41.26 33.68 11.04
CA GLU A 30 41.47 35.15 11.00
C GLU A 30 40.15 35.94 11.03
N ALA A 31 39.09 35.43 10.40
CA ALA A 31 37.76 36.06 10.43
C ALA A 31 37.08 35.98 11.82
N LEU A 32 37.29 34.87 12.55
CA LEU A 32 36.83 34.72 13.93
C LEU A 32 37.58 35.65 14.90
N GLN A 33 38.86 35.93 14.67
CA GLN A 33 39.64 36.90 15.45
C GLN A 33 39.25 38.36 15.16
N ARG A 34 38.69 38.66 13.98
CA ARG A 34 38.28 40.02 13.57
C ARG A 34 36.81 40.35 13.78
N GLY A 35 36.03 39.48 14.41
CA GLY A 35 34.63 39.76 14.76
C GLY A 35 33.71 39.97 13.54
N VAL A 36 34.04 39.39 12.39
CA VAL A 36 33.22 39.53 11.18
C VAL A 36 32.16 38.43 11.17
N THR A 37 30.91 38.81 11.41
CA THR A 37 29.74 37.90 11.45
C THR A 37 29.23 37.46 10.07
N SER A 38 30.05 37.59 9.01
CA SER A 38 29.64 37.20 7.67
C SER A 38 29.65 35.67 7.55
N ILE A 39 28.47 35.08 7.41
CA ILE A 39 28.31 33.70 6.94
C ILE A 39 29.22 33.53 5.73
N PRO A 40 30.15 32.55 5.70
CA PRO A 40 31.07 32.37 4.58
C PRO A 40 30.26 32.34 3.29
N ALA A 41 30.55 33.26 2.37
CA ALA A 41 29.74 33.46 1.16
C ALA A 41 29.48 32.14 0.41
N GLY A 42 30.41 31.18 0.48
CA GLY A 42 30.25 29.84 -0.05
C GLY A 42 29.08 29.03 0.54
N LEU A 43 28.83 29.10 1.86
CA LEU A 43 27.69 28.42 2.50
C LEU A 43 26.35 29.07 2.12
N PHE A 44 26.33 30.40 1.95
CA PHE A 44 25.13 31.13 1.51
C PHE A 44 24.80 30.84 0.04
N SER A 45 25.82 30.75 -0.83
CA SER A 45 25.69 30.34 -2.23
C SER A 45 25.18 28.90 -2.35
N LEU A 46 25.72 27.97 -1.56
CA LEU A 46 25.21 26.59 -1.47
C LEU A 46 23.74 26.54 -1.03
N PHE A 47 23.36 27.38 -0.07
CA PHE A 47 21.98 27.49 0.40
C PHE A 47 21.03 28.05 -0.67
N LEU A 48 21.45 29.07 -1.43
CA LEU A 48 20.66 29.66 -2.53
C LEU A 48 20.52 28.70 -3.71
N ILE A 49 21.61 28.03 -4.10
CA ILE A 49 21.60 27.00 -5.15
C ILE A 49 20.67 25.86 -4.74
N TYR A 50 20.72 25.44 -3.47
CA TYR A 50 19.80 24.43 -2.95
C TYR A 50 18.33 24.90 -2.92
N LYS A 51 18.05 26.15 -2.53
CA LYS A 51 16.69 26.73 -2.59
C LYS A 51 16.16 26.78 -4.02
N ALA A 52 17.00 27.15 -4.98
CA ALA A 52 16.67 27.08 -6.39
C ALA A 52 16.39 25.63 -6.80
N ILE A 53 17.20 24.67 -6.33
CA ILE A 53 16.99 23.24 -6.63
C ILE A 53 15.67 22.72 -6.04
N ASP A 54 15.37 23.05 -4.78
CA ASP A 54 14.17 22.62 -4.07
C ASP A 54 12.88 23.19 -4.70
N SER A 55 12.98 24.38 -5.30
CA SER A 55 11.88 25.05 -6.01
C SER A 55 11.67 24.57 -7.45
N LEU A 56 12.73 24.10 -8.13
CA LEU A 56 12.71 23.91 -9.59
C LEU A 56 12.75 22.46 -10.04
N PHE A 57 13.16 21.50 -9.19
CA PHE A 57 13.38 20.13 -9.65
C PHE A 57 12.34 19.09 -9.17
N PRO A 58 12.03 18.08 -10.02
CA PRO A 58 11.18 16.94 -9.68
C PRO A 58 11.71 16.12 -8.48
N GLU A 59 10.80 15.40 -7.80
CA GLU A 59 11.08 14.50 -6.66
C GLU A 59 12.25 13.52 -6.94
N ASP A 60 12.32 12.94 -8.13
CA ASP A 60 13.36 11.98 -8.53
C ASP A 60 14.78 12.57 -8.44
N LEU A 61 14.93 13.86 -8.76
CA LEU A 61 16.23 14.53 -8.71
C LEU A 61 16.62 14.84 -7.26
N LYS A 62 15.65 15.18 -6.40
CA LYS A 62 15.89 15.42 -4.98
C LYS A 62 16.41 14.15 -4.30
N ARG A 63 15.90 12.98 -4.66
CA ARG A 63 16.41 11.67 -4.19
C ARG A 63 17.85 11.42 -4.64
N THR A 64 18.16 11.69 -5.90
CA THR A 64 19.52 11.50 -6.44
C THR A 64 20.55 12.42 -5.78
N ILE A 65 20.19 13.69 -5.57
CA ILE A 65 21.03 14.68 -4.87
C ILE A 65 21.22 14.29 -3.40
N ALA A 66 20.17 13.84 -2.71
CA ALA A 66 20.25 13.37 -1.33
C ALA A 66 21.23 12.19 -1.16
N TRP A 67 21.18 11.22 -2.08
CA TRP A 67 22.11 10.08 -2.09
C TRP A 67 23.57 10.51 -2.34
N LEU A 68 23.79 11.44 -3.27
CA LEU A 68 25.12 12.00 -3.59
C LEU A 68 25.70 12.77 -2.39
N LEU A 69 24.89 13.63 -1.77
CA LEU A 69 25.30 14.42 -0.62
C LEU A 69 25.71 13.52 0.56
N ARG A 70 25.00 12.41 0.84
CA ARG A 70 25.38 11.49 1.93
C ARG A 70 26.80 10.92 1.84
N ARG A 71 27.42 10.88 0.66
CA ARG A 71 28.80 10.39 0.48
C ARG A 71 29.87 11.45 0.72
N ILE A 72 29.50 12.70 0.92
CA ILE A 72 30.44 13.77 1.21
C ILE A 72 30.73 13.75 2.72
N PRO A 73 31.99 13.51 3.14
CA PRO A 73 32.36 13.64 4.55
C PRO A 73 32.16 15.09 5.02
N ASN A 74 31.67 15.28 6.25
CA ASN A 74 31.41 16.58 6.91
C ASN A 74 30.18 17.37 6.43
N ILE A 75 29.15 16.72 5.88
CA ILE A 75 27.87 17.42 5.68
C ILE A 75 27.23 17.79 7.03
N PRO A 76 26.71 19.02 7.18
CA PRO A 76 26.00 19.41 8.39
C PRO A 76 24.79 18.50 8.65
N THR A 77 24.59 18.11 9.90
CA THR A 77 23.48 17.23 10.33
C THR A 77 22.10 17.75 9.93
N SER A 78 21.93 19.07 9.80
CA SER A 78 20.70 19.69 9.29
C SER A 78 20.39 19.32 7.84
N PHE A 79 21.40 19.22 6.99
CA PHE A 79 21.27 18.79 5.59
C PHE A 79 20.99 17.30 5.48
N GLN A 80 21.69 16.47 6.26
CA GLN A 80 21.43 15.03 6.32
C GLN A 80 19.98 14.78 6.74
N ARG A 81 19.52 15.40 7.84
CA ARG A 81 18.12 15.34 8.30
C ARG A 81 17.12 15.71 7.20
N ARG A 82 17.38 16.77 6.43
CA ARG A 82 16.47 17.19 5.35
C ARG A 82 16.49 16.22 4.16
N ALA A 83 17.65 15.64 3.84
CA ALA A 83 17.80 14.63 2.80
C ALA A 83 17.04 13.33 3.15
N ILE A 84 17.23 12.82 4.37
CA ILE A 84 16.49 11.64 4.88
C ILE A 84 14.99 11.92 4.87
N LYS A 85 14.60 13.14 5.28
CA LYS A 85 13.19 13.53 5.33
C LYS A 85 12.54 13.41 3.97
N ASN A 86 13.15 14.03 2.95
CA ASN A 86 12.62 14.02 1.60
C ASN A 86 12.60 12.60 1.03
N GLU A 87 13.59 11.77 1.36
CA GLU A 87 13.62 10.36 0.94
C GLU A 87 12.47 9.55 1.57
N VAL A 88 12.21 9.73 2.87
CA VAL A 88 11.11 9.05 3.56
C VAL A 88 9.75 9.55 3.05
N GLU A 89 9.57 10.88 2.95
CA GLU A 89 8.35 11.48 2.40
C GLU A 89 8.07 11.02 0.98
N GLY A 90 9.09 11.08 0.09
CA GLY A 90 8.96 10.70 -1.31
C GLY A 90 8.64 9.21 -1.46
N ASN A 91 9.37 8.34 -0.76
CA ASN A 91 9.08 6.91 -0.78
C ASN A 91 7.65 6.61 -0.32
N ILE A 92 7.24 7.13 0.84
CA ILE A 92 5.88 6.89 1.34
C ILE A 92 4.86 7.41 0.32
N ASN A 93 4.94 8.68 -0.09
CA ASN A 93 3.94 9.28 -0.97
C ASN A 93 3.84 8.62 -2.35
N GLU A 94 4.95 8.21 -2.95
CA GLU A 94 4.91 7.48 -4.21
C GLU A 94 4.20 6.12 -4.02
N ILE A 95 4.39 5.44 -2.89
CA ILE A 95 3.70 4.18 -2.59
C ILE A 95 2.20 4.40 -2.40
N LEU A 96 1.82 5.45 -1.68
CA LEU A 96 0.41 5.83 -1.52
C LEU A 96 -0.23 6.13 -2.88
N LYS A 97 0.54 6.70 -3.81
CA LYS A 97 0.09 6.92 -5.18
C LYS A 97 -0.11 5.60 -5.92
N ASP A 98 0.82 4.65 -5.82
CA ASP A 98 0.69 3.32 -6.44
C ASP A 98 -0.60 2.60 -5.95
N PHE A 99 -0.86 2.61 -4.64
CA PHE A 99 -2.12 2.09 -4.07
C PHE A 99 -3.36 2.93 -4.43
N GLY A 100 -3.19 4.23 -4.64
CA GLY A 100 -4.24 5.13 -5.08
C GLY A 100 -4.66 4.86 -6.53
N GLU A 101 -3.70 4.55 -7.41
CA GLU A 101 -3.93 4.15 -8.81
C GLU A 101 -4.64 2.79 -8.91
N GLU A 102 -4.49 1.92 -7.90
CA GLU A 102 -5.34 0.74 -7.71
C GLU A 102 -6.81 1.10 -7.36
N GLY A 103 -7.22 2.37 -7.33
CA GLY A 103 -8.63 2.76 -7.34
C GLY A 103 -9.42 2.49 -6.05
N TYR A 104 -8.76 2.05 -4.98
CA TYR A 104 -9.43 1.75 -3.72
C TYR A 104 -9.37 2.87 -2.69
N SER A 105 -8.57 3.91 -2.90
CA SER A 105 -8.37 5.06 -1.99
C SER A 105 -8.21 4.67 -0.51
N ILE A 106 -7.55 3.53 -0.24
CA ILE A 106 -7.32 2.99 1.12
C ILE A 106 -6.39 3.88 1.96
N THR A 107 -5.64 4.75 1.29
CA THR A 107 -4.73 5.74 1.85
C THR A 107 -5.06 7.14 1.29
N PRO A 108 -6.10 7.81 1.81
CA PRO A 108 -6.64 9.02 1.19
C PRO A 108 -5.76 10.26 1.37
N TYR A 109 -4.79 10.22 2.28
CA TYR A 109 -4.01 11.39 2.69
C TYR A 109 -2.51 11.19 2.47
N PRO A 110 -1.81 12.15 1.83
CA PRO A 110 -0.36 12.08 1.70
C PRO A 110 0.34 12.28 3.04
N ALA A 111 1.57 11.77 3.13
CA ALA A 111 2.45 11.89 4.29
C ALA A 111 3.31 13.16 4.22
N LYS A 112 3.61 13.71 5.40
CA LYS A 112 4.58 14.78 5.64
C LYS A 112 5.40 14.43 6.87
N VAL A 113 6.71 14.39 6.77
CA VAL A 113 7.64 14.07 7.86
C VAL A 113 8.14 15.34 8.55
N VAL A 114 8.19 15.29 9.87
CA VAL A 114 8.78 16.28 10.75
C VAL A 114 9.66 15.55 11.76
N TRP A 115 10.86 16.07 12.01
CA TRP A 115 11.75 15.51 13.02
C TRP A 115 11.41 16.04 14.40
N LEU A 116 11.52 15.16 15.41
CA LEU A 116 11.42 15.56 16.81
C LEU A 116 12.44 16.67 17.13
N SER A 117 11.96 17.73 17.79
CA SER A 117 12.75 18.87 18.23
C SER A 117 12.69 18.94 19.77
N GLY A 118 13.46 18.09 20.44
CA GLY A 118 13.51 18.03 21.92
C GLY A 118 13.49 16.61 22.47
N GLN A 119 13.98 16.42 23.70
CA GLN A 119 14.15 15.11 24.35
C GLN A 119 12.86 14.52 24.93
N SER A 120 11.73 15.25 24.95
CA SER A 120 10.50 14.88 25.67
C SER A 120 9.30 14.53 24.80
N VAL A 121 9.44 14.51 23.47
CA VAL A 121 8.32 14.24 22.55
C VAL A 121 8.49 12.83 21.98
N THR A 122 7.47 11.99 22.11
CA THR A 122 7.45 10.64 21.55
C THR A 122 7.08 10.66 20.06
N PRO A 123 7.57 9.71 19.24
CA PRO A 123 7.13 9.59 17.85
C PRO A 123 5.60 9.43 17.75
N ASP A 124 4.97 10.20 16.87
CA ASP A 124 3.52 10.21 16.70
C ASP A 124 3.12 10.59 15.28
N SER A 125 1.82 10.45 14.97
CA SER A 125 1.23 10.85 13.70
C SER A 125 -0.12 11.54 13.92
N PHE A 126 -0.37 12.63 13.19
CA PHE A 126 -1.63 13.36 13.30
C PHE A 126 -2.07 13.95 11.95
N PHE A 127 -3.37 14.12 11.79
CA PHE A 127 -3.95 14.75 10.61
C PHE A 127 -3.87 16.27 10.74
N GLN A 128 -3.24 16.93 9.76
CA GLN A 128 -3.14 18.38 9.72
C GLN A 128 -3.16 18.88 8.27
N LYS A 129 -4.08 19.80 7.97
CA LYS A 129 -4.19 20.48 6.65
C LYS A 129 -4.27 19.49 5.46
N GLY A 130 -5.07 18.43 5.58
CA GLY A 130 -5.24 17.43 4.52
C GLY A 130 -4.05 16.47 4.36
N LYS A 131 -3.12 16.43 5.31
CA LYS A 131 -1.94 15.56 5.28
C LYS A 131 -1.76 14.83 6.61
N ILE A 132 -1.14 13.67 6.58
CA ILE A 132 -0.68 12.97 7.79
C ILE A 132 0.73 13.48 8.11
N THR A 133 0.86 14.18 9.22
CA THR A 133 2.16 14.63 9.72
C THR A 133 2.76 13.52 10.59
N LEU A 134 3.92 13.01 10.19
CA LEU A 134 4.70 11.99 10.86
C LEU A 134 5.79 12.66 11.67
N VAL A 135 5.74 12.54 12.98
CA VAL A 135 6.77 13.04 13.88
C VAL A 135 7.70 11.87 14.21
N LEU A 136 8.89 11.87 13.61
CA LEU A 136 9.86 10.77 13.69
C LEU A 136 11.03 11.11 14.60
N ASN A 137 11.53 10.09 15.31
CA ASN A 137 12.86 10.16 15.92
C ASN A 137 13.90 9.98 14.83
N TYR A 138 14.82 10.94 14.72
CA TYR A 138 15.85 10.88 13.71
C TYR A 138 16.81 9.72 14.02
N SER A 139 17.05 8.84 13.05
CA SER A 139 18.14 7.88 13.07
C SER A 139 19.09 8.16 11.91
N ASP A 140 20.39 7.85 12.09
CA ASP A 140 21.33 7.84 10.98
C ASP A 140 21.11 6.65 10.03
N ASP A 141 20.37 5.62 10.45
CA ASP A 141 20.01 4.48 9.63
C ASP A 141 18.76 4.79 8.76
N PRO A 142 18.90 4.87 7.42
CA PRO A 142 17.77 5.10 6.53
C PRO A 142 16.73 3.97 6.57
N ALA A 143 17.16 2.72 6.81
CA ALA A 143 16.27 1.56 6.87
C ALA A 143 15.30 1.68 8.05
N LYS A 144 15.82 2.08 9.21
CA LYS A 144 15.00 2.40 10.38
C LYS A 144 14.02 3.53 10.11
N ASN A 145 14.49 4.65 9.55
CA ASN A 145 13.63 5.80 9.30
C ASN A 145 12.46 5.49 8.34
N ILE A 146 12.71 4.71 7.28
CA ILE A 146 11.65 4.37 6.32
C ILE A 146 10.64 3.38 6.92
N ALA A 147 11.10 2.36 7.65
CA ALA A 147 10.22 1.37 8.26
C ALA A 147 9.36 1.97 9.38
N GLU A 148 9.97 2.74 10.30
CA GLU A 148 9.24 3.43 11.37
C GLU A 148 8.32 4.52 10.80
N GLY A 149 8.74 5.22 9.75
CA GLY A 149 7.92 6.21 9.05
C GLY A 149 6.67 5.60 8.41
N ALA A 150 6.82 4.50 7.68
CA ALA A 150 5.70 3.77 7.09
C ALA A 150 4.74 3.25 8.17
N LEU A 151 5.27 2.72 9.27
CA LEU A 151 4.48 2.22 10.39
C LEU A 151 3.71 3.34 11.11
N LEU A 152 4.34 4.50 11.34
CA LEU A 152 3.66 5.68 11.88
C LEU A 152 2.58 6.19 10.94
N TYR A 153 2.82 6.18 9.63
CA TYR A 153 1.80 6.56 8.66
C TYR A 153 0.56 5.69 8.79
N CYS A 154 0.73 4.37 8.88
CA CYS A 154 -0.40 3.43 8.94
C CYS A 154 -1.35 3.74 10.10
N LYS A 155 -0.83 4.17 11.27
CA LYS A 155 -1.64 4.51 12.46
C LYS A 155 -2.80 5.49 12.19
N LYS A 156 -2.65 6.39 11.21
CA LYS A 156 -3.66 7.42 10.89
C LYS A 156 -4.01 7.51 9.41
N GLY A 157 -3.17 7.01 8.52
CA GLY A 157 -3.32 7.12 7.07
C GLY A 157 -4.01 5.92 6.42
N LEU A 158 -3.89 4.73 7.02
CA LEU A 158 -4.46 3.50 6.47
C LEU A 158 -5.89 3.28 6.98
N ILE A 159 -6.85 3.24 6.05
CA ILE A 159 -8.31 3.04 6.29
C ILE A 159 -8.86 3.81 7.50
N PRO A 160 -8.60 5.13 7.61
CA PRO A 160 -8.79 5.91 8.84
C PRO A 160 -10.21 5.82 9.43
N GLU A 161 -11.21 5.79 8.57
CA GLU A 161 -12.64 5.78 8.94
C GLU A 161 -13.07 4.44 9.57
N SER A 162 -12.42 3.35 9.19
CA SER A 162 -12.80 1.99 9.57
C SER A 162 -12.06 1.48 10.80
N ARG A 163 -10.94 2.11 11.18
CA ARG A 163 -10.07 1.64 12.28
C ARG A 163 -10.83 1.43 13.59
N GLN A 164 -11.81 2.29 13.89
CA GLN A 164 -12.60 2.22 15.13
C GLN A 164 -13.48 0.96 15.24
N TYR A 165 -13.78 0.30 14.10
CA TYR A 165 -14.62 -0.89 14.06
C TYR A 165 -13.79 -2.19 14.04
N ILE A 166 -12.49 -2.09 13.78
CA ILE A 166 -11.60 -3.25 13.64
C ILE A 166 -11.00 -3.58 15.01
N PRO A 167 -11.00 -4.87 15.43
CA PRO A 167 -10.34 -5.29 16.65
C PRO A 167 -8.88 -4.81 16.71
N PRO A 168 -8.40 -4.22 17.83
CA PRO A 168 -7.05 -3.64 17.89
C PRO A 168 -5.92 -4.60 17.47
N PRO A 169 -5.92 -5.89 17.86
CA PRO A 169 -4.90 -6.83 17.39
C PRO A 169 -4.89 -7.02 15.88
N LEU A 170 -6.07 -7.15 15.28
CA LEU A 170 -6.24 -7.28 13.83
C LEU A 170 -5.81 -6.00 13.11
N MET A 171 -6.21 -4.83 13.62
CA MET A 171 -5.79 -3.54 13.06
C MET A 171 -4.26 -3.38 13.11
N ARG A 172 -3.62 -3.85 14.19
CA ARG A 172 -2.16 -3.82 14.31
C ARG A 172 -1.49 -4.76 13.31
N ALA A 173 -2.01 -5.97 13.14
CA ALA A 173 -1.54 -6.91 12.12
C ALA A 173 -1.69 -6.32 10.71
N ILE A 174 -2.82 -5.68 10.41
CA ILE A 174 -3.05 -4.97 9.14
C ILE A 174 -1.99 -3.88 8.91
N ASP A 175 -1.69 -3.06 9.92
CA ASP A 175 -0.65 -2.02 9.80
C ASP A 175 0.71 -2.65 9.47
N LEU A 176 1.06 -3.76 10.13
CA LEU A 176 2.34 -4.44 9.93
C LEU A 176 2.44 -5.10 8.55
N THR A 177 1.42 -5.87 8.13
CA THR A 177 1.38 -6.49 6.79
C THR A 177 1.38 -5.44 5.69
N PHE A 178 0.71 -4.30 5.88
CA PHE A 178 0.74 -3.21 4.91
C PHE A 178 2.14 -2.59 4.80
N VAL A 179 2.86 -2.40 5.90
CA VAL A 179 4.24 -1.91 5.87
C VAL A 179 5.17 -2.89 5.16
N ASP A 180 5.04 -4.20 5.38
CA ASP A 180 5.85 -5.19 4.64
C ASP A 180 5.57 -5.10 3.13
N ALA A 181 4.28 -5.05 2.74
CA ALA A 181 3.87 -4.91 1.34
C ALA A 181 4.41 -3.61 0.71
N ILE A 182 4.41 -2.50 1.44
CA ILE A 182 5.00 -1.21 1.04
C ILE A 182 6.50 -1.38 0.75
N LEU A 183 7.24 -1.97 1.68
CA LEU A 183 8.70 -2.11 1.60
C LEU A 183 9.10 -3.07 0.47
N GLU A 184 8.33 -4.14 0.27
CA GLU A 184 8.52 -5.11 -0.81
C GLU A 184 8.29 -4.52 -2.19
N ARG A 185 7.14 -3.87 -2.42
CA ARG A 185 6.77 -3.30 -3.75
C ARG A 185 7.78 -2.29 -4.28
N ARG A 186 8.51 -1.64 -3.38
CA ARG A 186 9.51 -0.62 -3.70
C ARG A 186 10.94 -1.11 -3.68
N ASN A 187 11.13 -2.42 -3.49
CA ASN A 187 12.44 -3.03 -3.39
C ASN A 187 13.33 -2.35 -2.32
N LEU A 188 12.73 -1.96 -1.20
CA LEU A 188 13.42 -1.33 -0.06
C LEU A 188 14.00 -2.40 0.85
N ALA A 189 14.91 -3.21 0.31
CA ALA A 189 15.41 -4.43 0.95
C ALA A 189 16.00 -4.20 2.36
N SER A 190 16.74 -3.12 2.56
CA SER A 190 17.31 -2.78 3.87
C SER A 190 16.22 -2.41 4.89
N GLY A 191 15.24 -1.60 4.48
CA GLY A 191 14.07 -1.26 5.30
C GLY A 191 13.25 -2.49 5.65
N ARG A 192 13.01 -3.38 4.69
CA ARG A 192 12.32 -4.66 4.90
C ARG A 192 13.08 -5.56 5.86
N PHE A 193 14.40 -5.70 5.70
CA PHE A 193 15.24 -6.48 6.61
C PHE A 193 15.12 -5.96 8.05
N TYR A 194 15.30 -4.65 8.26
CA TYR A 194 15.09 -4.05 9.58
C TYR A 194 13.68 -4.31 10.12
N PHE A 195 12.66 -4.14 9.29
CA PHE A 195 11.27 -4.38 9.67
C PHE A 195 11.02 -5.83 10.12
N THR A 196 11.49 -6.80 9.34
CA THR A 196 11.31 -8.24 9.61
C THR A 196 12.06 -8.72 10.84
N PHE A 197 13.28 -8.24 11.07
CA PHE A 197 14.15 -8.76 12.14
C PHE A 197 14.07 -7.97 13.45
N GLU A 198 13.69 -6.69 13.40
CA GLU A 198 13.66 -5.83 14.59
C GLU A 198 12.24 -5.43 15.01
N ILE A 199 11.38 -5.05 14.04
CA ILE A 199 10.04 -4.55 14.35
C ILE A 199 9.07 -5.71 14.60
N ILE A 200 8.90 -6.64 13.64
CA ILE A 200 7.91 -7.72 13.77
C ILE A 200 8.13 -8.56 15.05
N PRO A 201 9.35 -9.00 15.40
CA PRO A 201 9.55 -9.84 16.58
C PRO A 201 9.23 -9.10 17.87
N ARG A 202 9.63 -7.82 17.97
CA ARG A 202 9.30 -6.96 19.11
C ARG A 202 7.78 -6.79 19.27
N GLU A 203 7.08 -6.52 18.18
CA GLU A 203 5.62 -6.35 18.20
C GLU A 203 4.89 -7.65 18.59
N CYS A 204 5.37 -8.81 18.14
CA CYS A 204 4.81 -10.10 18.53
C CYS A 204 5.13 -10.48 19.98
N GLN A 205 6.26 -10.02 20.52
CA GLN A 205 6.64 -10.22 21.91
C GLN A 205 5.80 -9.35 22.85
N ASP A 206 5.63 -8.08 22.50
CA ASP A 206 4.86 -7.12 23.30
C ASP A 206 3.35 -7.38 23.19
N HIS A 207 2.89 -7.88 22.04
CA HIS A 207 1.48 -8.15 21.73
C HIS A 207 1.29 -9.53 21.06
N PRO A 208 1.37 -10.64 21.82
CA PRO A 208 1.26 -11.99 21.28
C PRO A 208 -0.02 -12.28 20.49
N GLU A 209 -1.11 -11.57 20.81
CA GLU A 209 -2.40 -11.67 20.13
C GLU A 209 -2.40 -11.16 18.68
N VAL A 210 -1.36 -10.42 18.27
CA VAL A 210 -1.19 -9.94 16.88
C VAL A 210 -0.74 -11.07 15.96
N ARG A 211 0.02 -12.05 16.50
CA ARG A 211 0.68 -13.10 15.71
C ARG A 211 -0.28 -13.93 14.85
N PRO A 212 -1.40 -14.46 15.38
CA PRO A 212 -2.32 -15.26 14.58
C PRO A 212 -2.92 -14.48 13.39
N TYR A 213 -3.13 -13.18 13.57
CA TYR A 213 -3.61 -12.32 12.49
C TYR A 213 -2.55 -12.07 11.44
N LEU A 214 -1.29 -11.87 11.84
CA LEU A 214 -0.17 -11.74 10.89
C LEU A 214 -0.06 -12.97 9.99
N ASP A 215 -0.07 -14.18 10.57
CA ASP A 215 0.07 -15.40 9.78
C ASP A 215 -1.07 -15.56 8.74
N ILE A 216 -2.30 -15.14 9.10
CA ILE A 216 -3.44 -15.10 8.16
C ILE A 216 -3.21 -14.04 7.07
N LEU A 217 -2.86 -12.81 7.45
CA LEU A 217 -2.75 -11.69 6.52
C LEU A 217 -1.59 -11.87 5.54
N ASP A 218 -0.48 -12.48 5.98
CA ASP A 218 0.65 -12.83 5.12
C ASP A 218 0.20 -13.83 4.03
N ALA A 219 -0.53 -14.89 4.42
CA ALA A 219 -1.11 -15.84 3.47
C ALA A 219 -2.13 -15.20 2.51
N LEU A 220 -2.84 -14.15 2.95
CA LEU A 220 -3.73 -13.38 2.08
C LEU A 220 -2.93 -12.48 1.11
N GLU A 221 -1.87 -11.82 1.55
CA GLU A 221 -1.07 -10.94 0.68
C GLU A 221 -0.27 -11.72 -0.37
N GLU A 222 0.18 -12.94 -0.08
CA GLU A 222 0.79 -13.83 -1.08
C GLU A 222 -0.12 -14.03 -2.31
N LYS A 223 -1.44 -14.02 -2.11
CA LYS A 223 -2.45 -14.13 -3.18
C LYS A 223 -3.02 -12.77 -3.62
N GLY A 224 -2.57 -11.69 -3.00
CA GLY A 224 -3.07 -10.32 -3.18
C GLY A 224 -4.45 -10.06 -2.58
N TYR A 225 -5.02 -10.99 -1.81
CA TYR A 225 -6.34 -10.84 -1.17
C TYR A 225 -6.33 -9.73 -0.13
N PHE A 226 -5.22 -9.57 0.59
CA PHE A 226 -5.05 -8.53 1.61
C PHE A 226 -5.24 -7.13 0.99
N THR A 227 -4.38 -6.75 0.04
CA THR A 227 -4.42 -5.40 -0.54
C THR A 227 -5.60 -5.15 -1.49
N ARG A 228 -6.14 -6.18 -2.17
CA ARG A 228 -7.14 -5.99 -3.24
C ARG A 228 -8.57 -6.37 -2.87
N ILE A 229 -8.76 -7.10 -1.77
CA ILE A 229 -10.09 -7.53 -1.31
C ILE A 229 -10.33 -7.06 0.12
N LEU A 230 -9.45 -7.41 1.07
CA LEU A 230 -9.65 -7.07 2.48
C LEU A 230 -9.62 -5.55 2.71
N LEU A 231 -8.54 -4.86 2.34
CA LEU A 231 -8.42 -3.41 2.59
C LEU A 231 -9.52 -2.58 1.92
N PRO A 232 -9.90 -2.83 0.65
CA PRO A 232 -10.99 -2.08 0.01
C PRO A 232 -12.34 -2.29 0.67
N GLU A 233 -12.68 -3.53 1.07
CA GLU A 233 -13.95 -3.81 1.74
C GLU A 233 -13.95 -3.28 3.17
N LEU A 234 -12.82 -3.32 3.89
CA LEU A 234 -12.68 -2.66 5.17
C LEU A 234 -12.82 -1.14 5.04
N ARG A 235 -12.26 -0.50 4.02
CA ARG A 235 -12.48 0.93 3.77
C ARG A 235 -13.97 1.23 3.56
N TYR A 236 -14.65 0.47 2.71
CA TYR A 236 -16.08 0.66 2.45
C TYR A 236 -16.93 0.45 3.70
N TYR A 237 -16.50 -0.45 4.60
CA TYR A 237 -17.21 -0.81 5.82
C TYR A 237 -17.71 0.41 6.61
N ALA A 238 -16.85 1.41 6.85
CA ALA A 238 -17.22 2.59 7.64
C ALA A 238 -18.40 3.37 7.04
N SER A 239 -18.48 3.46 5.71
CA SER A 239 -19.58 4.14 5.02
C SER A 239 -20.91 3.37 5.06
N ALA A 240 -20.83 2.06 5.26
CA ALA A 240 -21.98 1.16 5.25
C ALA A 240 -22.49 0.79 6.65
N VAL A 241 -21.73 1.11 7.70
CA VAL A 241 -22.13 0.90 9.08
C VAL A 241 -23.25 1.87 9.48
N GLN A 242 -24.34 1.32 10.01
CA GLN A 242 -25.33 2.12 10.72
C GLN A 242 -24.83 2.43 12.13
N VAL A 243 -24.85 3.72 12.50
CA VAL A 243 -24.31 4.31 13.74
C VAL A 243 -24.78 3.62 15.05
N LYS A 244 -25.86 2.83 15.01
CA LYS A 244 -26.46 2.17 16.18
C LYS A 244 -26.02 0.73 16.42
N THR A 245 -25.03 0.22 15.68
CA THR A 245 -24.58 -1.17 15.80
C THR A 245 -23.60 -1.34 16.98
N SER A 246 -23.73 -2.41 17.76
CA SER A 246 -22.81 -2.69 18.88
C SER A 246 -21.41 -3.07 18.37
N TYR A 247 -20.37 -2.67 19.10
CA TYR A 247 -18.97 -3.03 18.83
C TYR A 247 -18.77 -4.54 18.61
N LYS A 248 -19.43 -5.38 19.42
CA LYS A 248 -19.35 -6.85 19.29
C LYS A 248 -19.78 -7.35 17.92
N ASN A 249 -20.79 -6.71 17.32
CA ASN A 249 -21.30 -7.09 16.00
C ASN A 249 -20.29 -6.72 14.90
N HIS A 250 -19.57 -5.59 15.04
CA HIS A 250 -18.50 -5.22 14.12
C HIS A 250 -17.36 -6.23 14.13
N THR A 251 -16.88 -6.59 15.33
CA THR A 251 -15.84 -7.61 15.50
C THR A 251 -16.24 -8.94 14.86
N THR A 252 -17.42 -9.49 15.21
CA THR A 252 -17.87 -10.77 14.67
C THR A 252 -17.97 -10.75 13.16
N GLN A 253 -18.42 -9.65 12.59
CA GLN A 253 -18.56 -9.50 11.15
C GLN A 253 -17.21 -9.40 10.42
N ILE A 254 -16.29 -8.57 10.92
CA ILE A 254 -14.97 -8.38 10.31
C ILE A 254 -14.14 -9.67 10.42
N GLU A 255 -14.16 -10.34 11.58
CA GLU A 255 -13.49 -11.62 11.72
C GLU A 255 -14.15 -12.73 10.89
N GLY A 256 -15.48 -12.73 10.78
CA GLY A 256 -16.19 -13.65 9.89
C GLY A 256 -15.78 -13.48 8.43
N PHE A 257 -15.61 -12.23 8.00
CA PHE A 257 -15.08 -11.90 6.68
C PHE A 257 -13.63 -12.35 6.52
N LEU A 258 -12.77 -12.09 7.51
CA LEU A 258 -11.37 -12.52 7.48
C LEU A 258 -11.26 -14.05 7.36
N ARG A 259 -12.04 -14.80 8.16
CA ARG A 259 -12.11 -16.27 8.10
C ARG A 259 -12.59 -16.77 6.75
N PHE A 260 -13.57 -16.09 6.14
CA PHE A 260 -14.01 -16.42 4.78
C PHE A 260 -12.88 -16.24 3.75
N LEU A 261 -12.10 -15.15 3.84
CA LEU A 261 -10.95 -14.94 2.95
C LEU A 261 -9.85 -15.96 3.21
N GLU A 262 -9.54 -16.26 4.47
CA GLU A 262 -8.54 -17.25 4.85
C GLU A 262 -8.92 -18.65 4.34
N GLN A 263 -10.21 -19.01 4.42
CA GLN A 263 -10.70 -20.23 3.81
C GLN A 263 -10.46 -20.19 2.31
N ASN A 264 -11.00 -19.18 1.60
CA ASN A 264 -10.88 -19.07 0.14
C ASN A 264 -9.43 -18.92 -0.36
N SER A 265 -8.50 -18.48 0.51
CA SER A 265 -7.08 -18.43 0.19
C SER A 265 -6.37 -19.77 0.39
N LYS A 266 -6.97 -20.81 0.97
CA LYS A 266 -6.34 -22.13 1.07
C LYS A 266 -6.47 -22.90 -0.25
N TYR A 267 -5.57 -23.85 -0.46
CA TYR A 267 -5.71 -24.82 -1.55
C TYR A 267 -6.77 -25.85 -1.14
N TRP A 268 -7.68 -26.15 -2.05
CA TRP A 268 -8.75 -27.09 -1.82
C TRP A 268 -8.43 -28.42 -2.48
N ASP A 269 -8.63 -29.50 -1.73
CA ASP A 269 -8.68 -30.83 -2.33
C ASP A 269 -9.92 -30.95 -3.23
N LEU A 270 -9.82 -31.79 -4.25
CA LEU A 270 -10.93 -32.08 -5.16
C LEU A 270 -12.16 -32.54 -4.37
N GLY A 271 -13.30 -31.88 -4.54
CA GLY A 271 -14.57 -32.21 -3.88
C GLY A 271 -14.84 -31.51 -2.54
N CYS A 272 -13.93 -30.65 -2.08
CA CYS A 272 -14.21 -29.78 -0.94
C CYS A 272 -15.23 -28.70 -1.33
N LYS A 273 -16.41 -28.73 -0.70
CA LYS A 273 -17.42 -27.66 -0.84
C LYS A 273 -17.00 -26.45 -0.03
N VAL A 274 -16.67 -25.37 -0.73
CA VAL A 274 -16.27 -24.10 -0.14
C VAL A 274 -17.34 -23.07 -0.46
N SER A 275 -17.70 -22.26 0.53
CA SER A 275 -18.55 -21.10 0.27
C SER A 275 -17.75 -20.09 -0.56
N LEU A 276 -18.28 -19.75 -1.74
CA LEU A 276 -17.73 -18.69 -2.59
C LEU A 276 -18.34 -17.33 -2.26
N ASP A 277 -19.28 -17.27 -1.34
CA ASP A 277 -19.94 -16.06 -0.88
C ASP A 277 -19.86 -15.91 0.65
N HIS A 278 -19.81 -14.64 1.06
CA HIS A 278 -19.91 -14.17 2.43
C HIS A 278 -20.97 -13.10 2.49
N VAL A 279 -22.15 -13.45 3.00
CA VAL A 279 -23.31 -12.54 3.08
C VAL A 279 -23.55 -12.16 4.55
N GLY A 280 -22.74 -11.23 5.05
CA GLY A 280 -22.95 -10.62 6.36
C GLY A 280 -23.94 -9.46 6.31
N LEU A 281 -24.11 -8.74 7.43
CA LEU A 281 -25.03 -7.59 7.53
C LEU A 281 -24.63 -6.38 6.66
N THR A 282 -23.33 -6.23 6.40
CA THR A 282 -22.67 -5.05 5.81
C THR A 282 -21.71 -5.50 4.72
N ILE A 283 -20.75 -6.36 5.09
CA ILE A 283 -19.85 -7.03 4.15
C ILE A 283 -20.62 -8.17 3.48
N ARG A 284 -20.90 -7.99 2.19
CA ARG A 284 -21.63 -8.94 1.35
C ARG A 284 -20.86 -9.12 0.06
N ILE A 285 -20.04 -10.15 -0.03
CA ILE A 285 -19.17 -10.35 -1.20
C ILE A 285 -19.18 -11.80 -1.70
N GLY A 286 -18.78 -11.99 -2.96
CA GLY A 286 -18.36 -13.27 -3.51
C GLY A 286 -16.90 -13.23 -3.93
N VAL A 287 -16.20 -14.36 -3.85
CA VAL A 287 -14.84 -14.55 -4.37
C VAL A 287 -14.86 -15.76 -5.29
N ILE A 288 -14.50 -15.57 -6.55
CA ILE A 288 -14.48 -16.61 -7.56
C ILE A 288 -13.06 -16.75 -8.09
N ILE A 289 -12.48 -17.94 -7.89
CA ILE A 289 -11.15 -18.26 -8.43
C ILE A 289 -11.31 -18.68 -9.89
N VAL A 290 -10.78 -17.86 -10.79
CA VAL A 290 -10.71 -18.11 -12.23
C VAL A 290 -9.38 -18.77 -12.52
N GLY A 291 -9.37 -20.04 -12.88
CA GLY A 291 -8.08 -20.70 -13.10
C GLY A 291 -8.08 -22.21 -13.24
N THR A 292 -9.22 -22.90 -13.18
CA THR A 292 -9.26 -24.34 -13.48
C THR A 292 -9.07 -24.52 -14.99
N PRO A 293 -7.87 -24.89 -15.48
CA PRO A 293 -7.56 -24.84 -16.92
C PRO A 293 -8.48 -25.74 -17.72
N ILE A 294 -8.86 -26.87 -17.12
CA ILE A 294 -9.77 -27.86 -17.70
C ILE A 294 -11.15 -27.24 -17.88
N LYS A 295 -11.72 -26.59 -16.86
CA LYS A 295 -13.05 -25.97 -16.97
C LYS A 295 -13.08 -24.82 -17.96
N LEU A 296 -12.08 -23.93 -17.90
CA LEU A 296 -11.97 -22.83 -18.87
C LEU A 296 -11.85 -23.35 -20.31
N ARG A 297 -11.18 -24.50 -20.53
CA ARG A 297 -11.05 -25.11 -21.86
C ARG A 297 -12.32 -25.84 -22.32
N LEU A 298 -13.01 -26.53 -21.42
CA LEU A 298 -14.19 -27.35 -21.76
C LEU A 298 -15.49 -26.56 -21.79
N GLU A 299 -15.70 -25.68 -20.82
CA GLU A 299 -16.97 -24.98 -20.58
C GLU A 299 -16.88 -23.47 -20.85
N GLY A 300 -15.66 -22.96 -21.08
CA GLY A 300 -15.42 -21.55 -21.37
C GLY A 300 -15.68 -20.64 -20.17
N ILE A 301 -16.24 -19.46 -20.45
CA ILE A 301 -16.50 -18.42 -19.43
C ILE A 301 -17.87 -18.54 -18.76
N LYS A 302 -18.80 -19.33 -19.33
CA LYS A 302 -20.19 -19.41 -18.88
C LYS A 302 -20.37 -19.82 -17.41
N PRO A 303 -19.63 -20.83 -16.88
CA PRO A 303 -19.75 -21.20 -15.47
C PRO A 303 -19.45 -20.07 -14.50
N TYR A 304 -18.49 -19.22 -14.86
CA TYR A 304 -18.08 -18.10 -14.05
C TYR A 304 -19.14 -16.99 -14.03
N VAL A 305 -19.76 -16.71 -15.18
CA VAL A 305 -20.84 -15.71 -15.27
C VAL A 305 -22.08 -16.17 -14.53
N LYS A 306 -22.47 -17.45 -14.67
CA LYS A 306 -23.55 -18.03 -13.87
C LYS A 306 -23.25 -17.95 -12.37
N ARG A 307 -22.00 -18.20 -11.98
CA ARG A 307 -21.58 -18.10 -10.57
C ARG A 307 -21.67 -16.65 -10.06
N ILE A 308 -21.33 -15.64 -10.87
CA ILE A 308 -21.54 -14.22 -10.52
C ILE A 308 -23.03 -13.95 -10.23
N ALA A 309 -23.93 -14.40 -11.11
CA ALA A 309 -25.38 -14.24 -10.90
C ALA A 309 -25.84 -14.92 -9.60
N ARG A 310 -25.36 -16.13 -9.31
CA ARG A 310 -25.65 -16.83 -8.04
C ARG A 310 -25.16 -16.07 -6.81
N CYS A 311 -23.98 -15.47 -6.86
CA CYS A 311 -23.51 -14.63 -5.76
C CYS A 311 -24.43 -13.42 -5.57
N GLY A 312 -24.90 -12.80 -6.65
CA GLY A 312 -25.90 -11.73 -6.60
C GLY A 312 -27.22 -12.19 -5.96
N ASP A 313 -27.73 -13.36 -6.36
CA ASP A 313 -28.96 -13.97 -5.80
C ASP A 313 -28.82 -14.30 -4.31
N ALA A 314 -27.64 -14.77 -3.90
CA ALA A 314 -27.30 -14.98 -2.49
C ALA A 314 -27.26 -13.66 -1.69
N GLY A 315 -27.16 -12.52 -2.36
CA GLY A 315 -27.18 -11.18 -1.76
C GLY A 315 -25.81 -10.50 -1.68
N ALA A 316 -24.80 -11.01 -2.39
CA ALA A 316 -23.53 -10.33 -2.54
C ALA A 316 -23.73 -8.97 -3.21
N ARG A 317 -23.02 -7.95 -2.71
CA ARG A 317 -22.94 -6.60 -3.30
C ARG A 317 -21.79 -6.51 -4.29
N VAL A 318 -20.72 -7.25 -4.04
CA VAL A 318 -19.50 -7.22 -4.84
C VAL A 318 -19.05 -8.65 -5.10
N VAL A 319 -18.65 -8.95 -6.33
CA VAL A 319 -18.01 -10.22 -6.67
C VAL A 319 -16.59 -9.95 -7.14
N TYR A 320 -15.63 -10.61 -6.52
CA TYR A 320 -14.23 -10.57 -6.88
C TYR A 320 -13.89 -11.78 -7.76
N LEU A 321 -13.39 -11.53 -8.96
CA LEU A 321 -12.75 -12.57 -9.76
C LEU A 321 -11.25 -12.51 -9.51
N VAL A 322 -10.64 -13.63 -9.13
CA VAL A 322 -9.18 -13.69 -8.94
C VAL A 322 -8.61 -14.84 -9.75
N GLY A 323 -7.55 -14.59 -10.50
CA GLY A 323 -6.96 -15.60 -11.36
C GLY A 323 -5.52 -15.32 -11.73
N THR A 324 -4.82 -16.41 -12.03
CA THR A 324 -3.45 -16.44 -12.57
C THR A 324 -3.46 -17.16 -13.93
N ASP A 325 -2.39 -17.02 -14.71
CA ASP A 325 -2.20 -17.66 -16.01
C ASP A 325 -3.42 -17.52 -16.96
N LEU A 326 -4.01 -18.64 -17.37
CA LEU A 326 -5.21 -18.69 -18.22
C LEU A 326 -6.40 -17.97 -17.58
N GLY A 327 -6.53 -18.03 -16.26
CA GLY A 327 -7.58 -17.34 -15.55
C GLY A 327 -7.39 -15.82 -15.60
N ALA A 328 -6.16 -15.34 -15.46
CA ALA A 328 -5.86 -13.93 -15.64
C ALA A 328 -6.24 -13.44 -17.04
N VAL A 329 -6.05 -14.26 -18.09
CA VAL A 329 -6.48 -13.93 -19.46
C VAL A 329 -8.00 -13.93 -19.60
N ALA A 330 -8.71 -14.85 -18.93
CA ALA A 330 -10.16 -14.99 -19.02
C ALA A 330 -10.95 -13.93 -18.23
N ILE A 331 -10.40 -13.38 -17.14
CA ILE A 331 -11.10 -12.44 -16.26
C ILE A 331 -11.77 -11.26 -17.00
N PRO A 332 -11.11 -10.53 -17.92
CA PRO A 332 -11.77 -9.46 -18.65
C PRO A 332 -12.94 -9.94 -19.52
N GLN A 333 -12.84 -11.15 -20.09
CA GLN A 333 -13.92 -11.71 -20.91
C GLN A 333 -15.12 -12.05 -20.03
N ILE A 334 -14.90 -12.71 -18.88
CA ILE A 334 -15.95 -13.03 -17.90
C ILE A 334 -16.61 -11.75 -17.39
N ALA A 335 -15.81 -10.76 -16.98
CA ALA A 335 -16.31 -9.49 -16.44
C ALA A 335 -17.14 -8.70 -17.47
N ASN A 336 -16.69 -8.65 -18.72
CA ASN A 336 -17.40 -7.97 -19.80
C ASN A 336 -18.67 -8.72 -20.23
N GLU A 337 -18.70 -10.06 -20.15
CA GLU A 337 -19.92 -10.84 -20.37
C GLU A 337 -20.94 -10.59 -19.25
N ALA A 338 -20.51 -10.63 -17.98
CA ALA A 338 -21.38 -10.31 -16.85
C ALA A 338 -21.95 -8.88 -16.93
N HIS A 339 -21.13 -7.91 -17.36
CA HIS A 339 -21.59 -6.54 -17.57
C HIS A 339 -22.60 -6.42 -18.72
N ARG A 340 -22.40 -7.15 -19.83
CA ARG A 340 -23.35 -7.19 -20.96
C ARG A 340 -24.72 -7.71 -20.55
N HIS A 341 -24.76 -8.69 -19.66
CA HIS A 341 -26.00 -9.19 -19.06
C HIS A 341 -26.51 -8.34 -17.88
N VAL A 342 -25.94 -7.15 -17.64
CA VAL A 342 -26.36 -6.22 -16.57
C VAL A 342 -26.31 -6.85 -15.17
N LEU A 343 -25.57 -7.96 -14.99
CA LEU A 343 -25.37 -8.59 -13.69
C LEU A 343 -24.51 -7.71 -12.78
N VAL A 344 -23.63 -6.92 -13.40
CA VAL A 344 -22.62 -6.10 -12.73
C VAL A 344 -22.52 -4.73 -13.41
N ASN A 345 -22.19 -3.71 -12.62
CA ASN A 345 -21.74 -2.41 -13.11
C ASN A 345 -20.43 -2.55 -13.90
N LYS A 346 -19.94 -1.41 -14.42
CA LYS A 346 -18.67 -1.38 -15.15
C LYS A 346 -17.55 -2.03 -14.30
N PRO A 347 -16.88 -3.08 -14.83
CA PRO A 347 -15.91 -3.83 -14.05
C PRO A 347 -14.64 -3.01 -13.81
N MET A 348 -14.08 -3.13 -12.60
CA MET A 348 -12.75 -2.58 -12.28
C MET A 348 -11.74 -3.73 -12.26
N ILE A 349 -10.76 -3.69 -13.18
CA ILE A 349 -9.82 -4.78 -13.41
C ILE A 349 -8.40 -4.31 -13.14
N GLN A 350 -7.63 -5.11 -12.42
CA GLN A 350 -6.24 -4.82 -12.07
C GLN A 350 -5.36 -6.03 -12.33
N SER A 351 -4.15 -5.78 -12.85
CA SER A 351 -3.13 -6.80 -13.01
C SER A 351 -1.99 -6.52 -12.02
N TYR A 352 -1.44 -7.56 -11.41
CA TYR A 352 -0.35 -7.44 -10.47
C TYR A 352 0.56 -8.65 -10.55
N ASN A 353 1.76 -8.52 -10.02
CA ASN A 353 2.69 -9.62 -9.86
C ASN A 353 2.59 -10.13 -8.43
N ALA A 354 2.46 -11.44 -8.26
CA ALA A 354 2.47 -12.08 -6.94
C ALA A 354 3.47 -13.23 -6.93
N LEU A 355 4.08 -13.46 -5.78
CA LEU A 355 4.99 -14.58 -5.61
C LEU A 355 4.19 -15.85 -5.34
N ARG A 356 4.39 -16.89 -6.16
CA ARG A 356 3.77 -18.21 -5.98
C ARG A 356 4.85 -19.28 -6.13
N HIS A 357 5.06 -20.09 -5.09
CA HIS A 357 6.11 -21.12 -5.07
C HIS A 357 7.50 -20.60 -5.48
N GLY A 358 7.86 -19.39 -5.03
CA GLY A 358 9.14 -18.75 -5.37
C GLY A 358 9.24 -18.22 -6.80
N ARG A 359 8.15 -18.22 -7.58
CA ARG A 359 8.08 -17.64 -8.93
C ARG A 359 7.16 -16.44 -8.93
N VAL A 360 7.55 -15.40 -9.65
CA VAL A 360 6.69 -14.24 -9.89
C VAL A 360 5.70 -14.60 -10.99
N GLU A 361 4.41 -14.70 -10.63
CA GLU A 361 3.31 -14.94 -11.55
C GLU A 361 2.51 -13.67 -11.78
N LYS A 362 1.91 -13.54 -12.97
CA LYS A 362 1.02 -12.44 -13.29
C LYS A 362 -0.42 -12.80 -12.91
N TRP A 363 -0.93 -12.09 -11.92
CA TRP A 363 -2.28 -12.23 -11.43
C TRP A 363 -3.17 -11.11 -11.97
N ARG A 364 -4.47 -11.39 -11.96
CA ARG A 364 -5.49 -10.40 -12.25
C ARG A 364 -6.62 -10.54 -11.26
N VAL A 365 -7.11 -9.39 -10.80
CA VAL A 365 -8.33 -9.29 -10.00
C VAL A 365 -9.33 -8.41 -10.74
N ALA A 366 -10.60 -8.78 -10.72
CA ALA A 366 -11.69 -7.89 -11.10
C ALA A 366 -12.64 -7.72 -9.92
N ARG A 367 -12.95 -6.47 -9.59
CA ARG A 367 -14.01 -6.10 -8.66
C ARG A 367 -15.26 -5.77 -9.46
N LEU A 368 -16.32 -6.54 -9.23
CA LEU A 368 -17.59 -6.42 -9.94
C LEU A 368 -18.66 -5.99 -8.95
N GLU A 369 -19.19 -4.78 -9.08
CA GLU A 369 -20.28 -4.32 -8.23
C GLU A 369 -21.62 -4.77 -8.81
N ILE A 370 -22.44 -5.41 -7.98
CA ILE A 370 -23.80 -5.79 -8.32
C ILE A 370 -24.68 -4.52 -8.28
N PRO A 371 -25.49 -4.20 -9.31
CA PRO A 371 -26.29 -2.99 -9.35
C PRO A 371 -27.33 -2.96 -8.23
N GLU A 372 -27.54 -1.78 -7.63
CA GLU A 372 -28.59 -1.60 -6.63
C GLU A 372 -29.98 -1.58 -7.30
N GLY A 373 -30.96 -2.27 -6.72
CA GLY A 373 -32.36 -2.24 -7.17
C GLY A 373 -32.76 -3.34 -8.16
N ILE A 374 -31.83 -4.15 -8.66
CA ILE A 374 -32.18 -5.39 -9.38
C ILE A 374 -32.72 -6.39 -8.34
N SER A 375 -33.87 -7.01 -8.66
CA SER A 375 -34.49 -8.02 -7.79
C SER A 375 -33.46 -9.13 -7.52
N ARG A 376 -33.42 -9.67 -6.29
CA ARG A 376 -32.45 -10.70 -5.83
C ARG A 376 -32.64 -12.08 -6.50
N LYS A 377 -32.84 -12.09 -7.81
CA LYS A 377 -33.24 -13.21 -8.65
C LYS A 377 -32.74 -13.01 -10.09
N PHE A 378 -31.47 -12.68 -10.28
CA PHE A 378 -30.80 -12.60 -11.57
C PHE A 378 -31.08 -13.84 -12.41
N LEU A 379 -31.05 -15.04 -11.84
CA LEU A 379 -31.32 -16.26 -12.60
C LEU A 379 -32.78 -16.38 -13.08
N ASP A 380 -33.73 -15.68 -12.46
CA ASP A 380 -35.11 -15.65 -12.95
C ASP A 380 -35.30 -14.56 -14.03
N GLU A 381 -34.52 -13.48 -13.98
CA GLU A 381 -34.52 -12.42 -15.01
C GLU A 381 -33.75 -12.84 -16.29
N TYR A 382 -32.76 -13.71 -16.15
CA TYR A 382 -31.90 -14.19 -17.24
C TYR A 382 -31.94 -15.73 -17.34
N PRO A 383 -33.04 -16.32 -17.85
CA PRO A 383 -33.22 -17.76 -17.93
C PRO A 383 -32.15 -18.45 -18.79
N GLU A 384 -31.59 -17.76 -19.78
CA GLU A 384 -30.49 -18.29 -20.58
C GLU A 384 -29.24 -18.59 -19.75
N ILE A 385 -28.97 -17.80 -18.70
CA ILE A 385 -27.86 -18.00 -17.76
C ILE A 385 -28.17 -19.11 -16.77
N LYS A 386 -29.46 -19.28 -16.41
CA LYS A 386 -29.94 -20.34 -15.53
C LYS A 386 -29.60 -21.74 -16.06
N ASP A 387 -29.62 -21.89 -17.38
CA ASP A 387 -29.31 -23.16 -18.07
C ASP A 387 -27.81 -23.38 -18.34
N TRP A 388 -26.96 -22.39 -18.05
CA TRP A 388 -25.51 -22.56 -18.22
C TRP A 388 -24.93 -23.60 -17.23
N PRO A 389 -23.82 -24.26 -17.56
CA PRO A 389 -23.09 -25.05 -16.56
C PRO A 389 -22.70 -24.17 -15.37
N ASP A 390 -22.61 -24.74 -14.17
CA ASP A 390 -22.13 -24.02 -12.99
C ASP A 390 -20.71 -24.43 -12.62
N LEU A 391 -20.04 -23.56 -11.88
CA LEU A 391 -18.80 -23.86 -11.22
C LEU A 391 -19.05 -24.86 -10.08
N GLU A 392 -19.08 -26.16 -10.39
CA GLU A 392 -18.99 -27.20 -9.35
C GLU A 392 -17.58 -27.19 -8.75
N LEU A 393 -17.43 -26.91 -7.45
CA LEU A 393 -16.15 -27.00 -6.77
C LEU A 393 -15.82 -28.45 -6.41
#